data_AF-A0A2E9PHQ3-F1
#
_entry.id   AF-A0A2E9PHQ3-F1
#
_cell.length_a   1.000
_cell.length_b   1.000
_cell.length_c   1.000
_cell.angle_alpha   90.00
_cell.angle_beta   90.00
_cell.angle_gamma   90.00
#
_symmetry.space_group_name_H-M   'P 1'
#
loop_
_entity.id
_entity.type
_entity.pdbx_description
1 polymer ?
#
loop_
_entity_poly.entity_id
_entity_poly.type
_entity_poly.pdbx_seq_one_letter_code
_entity_poly.pdbx_strand_id
1 'polypeptide(L)'
;MRDLTNEEKQKSLKRALTCTGGALDRWSARAATGLNDADMAKAVRYELGICGGSGCSNSIRLHYEGAGLKVWAAWEIFIPSSEAPIFQGDATIKAARCLFGVKNPDDVQLDLF
;
A
#
# COMPACT_ATOMS: atom_id res chain seq x y z
N MET A 1 -14.97 13.50 13.84
CA MET A 1 -14.01 12.79 12.98
C MET A 1 -14.55 11.39 12.73
N ARG A 2 -14.96 11.07 11.50
CA ARG A 2 -15.41 9.72 11.15
C ARG A 2 -14.19 8.83 10.93
N ASP A 3 -14.08 7.78 11.72
CA ASP A 3 -13.02 6.79 11.55
C ASP A 3 -13.17 6.01 10.24
N LEU A 4 -12.04 5.70 9.62
CA LEU A 4 -12.00 4.84 8.43
C LEU A 4 -12.25 3.39 8.81
N THR A 5 -13.15 2.74 8.07
CA THR A 5 -13.31 1.28 8.18
C THR A 5 -12.08 0.56 7.62
N ASN A 6 -11.88 -0.71 8.01
CA ASN A 6 -10.77 -1.50 7.48
C ASN A 6 -10.84 -1.66 5.96
N GLU A 7 -12.04 -1.78 5.39
CA GLU A 7 -12.24 -1.81 3.94
C GLU A 7 -11.82 -0.51 3.27
N GLU A 8 -12.15 0.65 3.87
CA GLU A 8 -11.78 1.95 3.36
C GLU A 8 -10.26 2.17 3.41
N LYS A 9 -9.59 1.68 4.47
CA LYS A 9 -8.12 1.67 4.56
C LYS A 9 -7.50 0.83 3.44
N GLN A 10 -8.02 -0.36 3.18
CA GLN A 10 -7.54 -1.23 2.09
C GLN A 10 -7.79 -0.61 0.70
N LYS A 11 -8.97 -0.01 0.47
CA LYS A 11 -9.27 0.72 -0.77
C LYS A 11 -8.32 1.90 -0.98
N SER A 12 -7.99 2.61 0.09
CA SER A 12 -7.03 3.71 0.07
C SER A 12 -5.62 3.24 -0.28
N LEU A 13 -5.17 2.14 0.32
CA LEU A 13 -3.90 1.51 -0.01
C LEU A 13 -3.86 1.03 -1.47
N LYS A 14 -4.91 0.38 -1.95
CA LYS A 14 -5.02 -0.05 -3.35
C LYS A 14 -4.87 1.14 -4.29
N ARG A 15 -5.60 2.23 -4.03
CA ARG A 15 -5.55 3.46 -4.82
C ARG A 15 -4.16 4.10 -4.80
N ALA A 16 -3.44 4.07 -3.68
CA ALA A 16 -2.06 4.55 -3.58
C ALA A 16 -1.11 3.71 -4.44
N LEU A 17 -1.26 2.39 -4.43
CA LEU A 17 -0.36 1.45 -5.13
C LEU A 17 -0.73 1.20 -6.60
N THR A 18 -1.87 1.72 -7.06
CA THR A 18 -2.31 1.63 -8.45
C THR A 18 -2.53 3.01 -9.08
N CYS A 19 -1.91 4.05 -8.54
CA CYS A 19 -2.08 5.43 -9.04
C CYS A 19 -1.38 5.65 -10.39
N THR A 20 -0.35 4.85 -10.71
CA THR A 20 0.41 4.94 -11.94
C THR A 20 -0.14 3.98 -13.01
N GLY A 21 -0.05 4.40 -14.28
CA GLY A 21 -0.42 3.57 -15.42
C GLY A 21 0.34 2.24 -15.43
N GLY A 22 -0.36 1.14 -15.72
CA GLY A 22 0.21 -0.21 -15.75
C GLY A 22 0.57 -0.80 -14.39
N ALA A 23 0.22 -0.14 -13.28
CA ALA A 23 0.49 -0.67 -11.95
C ALA A 23 -0.18 -2.02 -11.69
N LEU A 24 -1.42 -2.20 -12.16
CA LEU A 24 -2.14 -3.47 -12.03
C LEU A 24 -1.42 -4.61 -12.76
N ASP A 25 -0.92 -4.37 -13.97
CA ASP A 25 -0.15 -5.36 -14.73
C ASP A 25 1.16 -5.71 -14.02
N ARG A 26 1.85 -4.71 -13.47
CA ARG A 26 3.05 -4.93 -12.66
C ARG A 26 2.76 -5.75 -11.42
N TRP A 27 1.68 -5.46 -10.69
CA TRP A 27 1.28 -6.25 -9.53
C TRP A 27 0.89 -7.67 -9.90
N SER A 28 0.19 -7.87 -11.03
CA SER A 28 -0.14 -9.20 -11.55
C SER A 28 1.11 -10.01 -11.87
N ALA A 29 2.08 -9.40 -12.56
CA ALA A 29 3.37 -10.04 -12.86
C ALA A 29 4.14 -10.43 -11.57
N ARG A 30 4.17 -9.52 -10.58
CA ARG A 30 4.80 -9.77 -9.27
C ARG A 30 4.09 -10.86 -8.47
N ALA A 31 2.77 -10.94 -8.57
CA ALA A 31 1.99 -11.99 -7.92
C ALA A 31 2.27 -13.37 -8.54
N ALA A 32 2.50 -13.43 -9.85
CA ALA A 32 2.86 -14.66 -10.55
C ALA A 32 4.27 -15.16 -10.19
N THR A 33 5.25 -14.25 -10.05
CA THR A 33 6.64 -14.62 -9.72
C THR A 33 6.87 -14.82 -8.23
N GLY A 34 6.08 -14.17 -7.38
CA GLY A 34 6.38 -14.00 -5.96
C GLY A 34 7.48 -12.96 -5.73
N LEU A 35 7.53 -12.41 -4.51
CA LEU A 35 8.55 -11.44 -4.09
C LEU A 35 8.92 -11.67 -2.62
N ASN A 36 10.23 -11.70 -2.36
CA ASN A 36 10.79 -11.62 -1.01
C ASN A 36 10.47 -10.25 -0.38
N ASP A 37 10.71 -10.12 0.93
CA ASP A 37 10.38 -8.89 1.66
C ASP A 37 11.14 -7.66 1.17
N ALA A 38 12.41 -7.81 0.77
CA ALA A 38 13.23 -6.72 0.29
C ALA A 38 12.76 -6.18 -1.07
N ASP A 39 12.41 -7.08 -1.98
CA ASP A 39 11.92 -6.76 -3.32
C ASP A 39 10.46 -6.32 -3.27
N MET A 40 9.67 -6.83 -2.32
CA MET A 40 8.35 -6.29 -2.02
C MET A 40 8.45 -4.85 -1.52
N ALA A 41 9.39 -4.53 -0.62
CA ALA A 41 9.63 -3.16 -0.17
C ALA A 41 10.02 -2.23 -1.33
N LYS A 42 10.90 -2.70 -2.24
CA LYS A 42 11.27 -1.94 -3.46
C LYS A 42 10.07 -1.73 -4.39
N ALA A 43 9.26 -2.77 -4.59
CA ALA A 43 8.07 -2.70 -5.44
C ALA A 43 7.04 -1.71 -4.88
N VAL A 44 6.73 -1.78 -3.58
CA VAL A 44 5.84 -0.83 -2.90
C VAL A 44 6.40 0.59 -3.02
N ARG A 45 7.69 0.79 -2.74
CA ARG A 45 8.34 2.11 -2.88
C ARG A 45 8.25 2.65 -4.30
N TYR A 46 8.42 1.78 -5.30
CA TYR A 46 8.34 2.16 -6.70
C TYR A 46 6.94 2.66 -7.07
N GLU A 47 5.88 1.97 -6.63
CA GLU A 47 4.51 2.40 -6.92
C GLU A 47 4.12 3.68 -6.16
N LEU A 48 4.59 3.85 -4.91
CA LEU A 48 4.34 5.07 -4.14
C LEU A 48 5.14 6.29 -4.66
N GLY A 49 6.24 6.07 -5.37
CA GLY A 49 7.10 7.13 -5.87
C GLY A 49 7.75 7.96 -4.76
N ILE A 50 8.02 9.25 -5.04
CA ILE A 50 8.59 10.18 -4.05
C ILE A 50 7.50 10.55 -3.03
N CYS A 51 6.44 11.17 -3.53
CA CYS A 51 5.23 11.50 -2.78
C CYS A 51 4.08 11.67 -3.78
N GLY A 52 2.86 11.44 -3.32
CA GLY A 52 1.68 11.68 -4.12
C GLY A 52 0.43 11.72 -3.26
N GLY A 53 -0.65 12.19 -3.84
CA GLY A 53 -1.91 12.29 -3.16
C GLY A 53 -3.05 12.34 -4.15
N SER A 54 -4.25 12.07 -3.67
CA SER A 54 -5.45 12.22 -4.48
C SER A 54 -6.65 12.54 -3.60
N GLY A 55 -7.50 13.43 -4.08
CA GLY A 55 -8.71 13.82 -3.38
C GLY A 55 -9.65 14.57 -4.33
N CYS A 56 -10.87 14.08 -4.42
CA CYS A 56 -11.99 14.77 -5.08
C CYS A 56 -13.11 14.99 -4.05
N SER A 57 -14.02 15.93 -4.33
CA SER A 57 -15.24 16.14 -3.56
C SER A 57 -15.97 14.80 -3.37
N ASN A 58 -16.34 14.46 -2.13
CA ASN A 58 -16.97 13.19 -1.73
C ASN A 58 -16.11 11.91 -1.85
N SER A 59 -14.79 12.03 -1.94
CA SER A 59 -13.89 10.86 -1.87
C SER A 59 -12.93 10.97 -0.69
N ILE A 60 -12.49 9.82 -0.18
CA ILE A 60 -11.42 9.74 0.82
C ILE A 60 -10.20 10.48 0.26
N ARG A 61 -9.71 11.43 1.06
CA ARG A 61 -8.46 12.14 0.80
C ARG A 61 -7.32 11.19 1.08
N LEU A 62 -6.36 11.14 0.17
CA LEU A 62 -5.23 10.22 0.22
C LEU A 62 -3.94 11.02 0.08
N HIS A 63 -2.95 10.69 0.91
CA HIS A 63 -1.57 11.13 0.78
C HIS A 63 -0.66 9.93 1.00
N TYR A 64 0.44 9.83 0.26
CA TYR A 64 1.39 8.74 0.40
C TYR A 64 2.80 9.18 0.05
N GLU A 65 3.77 8.50 0.65
CA GLU A 65 5.19 8.77 0.50
C GLU A 65 5.97 7.45 0.40
N GLY A 66 6.85 7.35 -0.60
CA GLY A 66 7.75 6.19 -0.69
C GLY A 66 8.78 6.16 0.44
N ALA A 67 9.08 7.30 1.05
CA ALA A 67 9.94 7.38 2.23
C ALA A 67 9.24 6.79 3.45
N GLY A 68 9.77 5.68 3.97
CA GLY A 68 9.15 4.96 5.08
C GLY A 68 7.84 4.24 4.72
N LEU A 69 7.52 4.14 3.42
CA LEU A 69 6.32 3.46 2.90
C LEU A 69 5.04 3.90 3.60
N LYS A 70 4.81 5.21 3.67
CA LYS A 70 3.74 5.80 4.46
C LYS A 70 2.52 6.07 3.60
N VAL A 71 1.34 5.76 4.14
CA VAL A 71 0.05 6.07 3.53
C VAL A 71 -0.86 6.69 4.58
N TRP A 72 -1.45 7.82 4.25
CA TRP A 72 -2.46 8.52 5.04
C TRP A 72 -3.75 8.56 4.25
N ALA A 73 -4.86 8.37 4.97
CA ALA A 73 -6.18 8.58 4.40
C ALA A 73 -7.08 9.17 5.47
N ALA A 74 -8.02 10.03 5.06
CA ALA A 74 -9.12 10.50 5.91
C ALA A 74 -10.29 10.99 5.06
N TRP A 75 -11.48 11.01 5.65
CA TRP A 75 -12.66 11.66 5.06
C TRP A 75 -12.55 13.20 5.12
N GLU A 76 -11.93 13.71 6.18
CA GLU A 76 -11.73 15.15 6.42
C GLU A 76 -10.34 15.60 5.96
N ILE A 77 -10.10 16.92 5.93
CA ILE A 77 -8.76 17.46 5.67
C ILE A 77 -7.85 17.03 6.81
N PHE A 78 -6.69 16.50 6.46
CA PHE A 78 -5.67 16.07 7.41
C PHE A 78 -4.33 16.66 7.03
N ILE A 79 -3.43 16.76 8.01
CA ILE A 79 -2.08 17.29 7.83
C ILE A 79 -1.08 16.14 8.00
N PRO A 80 -0.42 15.65 6.92
CA PRO A 80 0.51 14.52 7.00
C PRO A 80 1.67 14.71 7.99
N SER A 81 2.08 15.95 8.26
CA SER A 81 3.15 16.27 9.22
C SER A 81 2.70 16.23 10.68
N SER A 82 1.39 16.27 10.94
CA SER A 82 0.81 16.33 12.29
C SER A 82 0.03 15.07 12.66
N GLU A 83 -0.35 14.26 11.67
CA GLU A 83 -1.14 13.05 11.85
C GLU A 83 -0.36 11.78 11.50
N ALA A 84 -0.63 10.71 12.24
CA ALA A 84 0.01 9.43 12.01
C ALA A 84 -0.51 8.77 10.71
N PRO A 85 0.35 8.10 9.93
CA PRO A 85 -0.09 7.35 8.76
C PRO A 85 -0.92 6.14 9.17
N ILE A 86 -1.88 5.75 8.31
CA ILE A 86 -2.69 4.54 8.51
C ILE A 86 -1.90 3.26 8.21
N PHE A 87 -0.88 3.36 7.34
CA PHE A 87 0.08 2.30 7.06
C PHE A 87 1.49 2.89 6.98
N GLN A 88 2.46 2.20 7.58
CA GLN A 88 3.87 2.60 7.55
C GLN A 88 4.79 1.38 7.54
N GLY A 89 5.88 1.46 6.77
CA GLY A 89 6.96 0.47 6.76
C GLY A 89 6.47 -0.96 6.48
N ASP A 90 6.81 -1.87 7.38
CA ASP A 90 6.45 -3.30 7.30
C ASP A 90 4.94 -3.54 7.23
N ALA A 91 4.13 -2.73 7.93
CA ALA A 91 2.67 -2.84 7.87
C ALA A 91 2.15 -2.57 6.45
N THR A 92 2.76 -1.63 5.73
CA THR A 92 2.42 -1.34 4.33
C THR A 92 2.81 -2.49 3.41
N ILE A 93 3.98 -3.10 3.63
CA ILE A 93 4.47 -4.25 2.87
C ILE A 93 3.51 -5.44 3.03
N LYS A 94 3.18 -5.80 4.27
CA LYS A 94 2.24 -6.89 4.59
C LYS A 94 0.85 -6.63 4.02
N ALA A 95 0.33 -5.42 4.19
CA ALA A 95 -0.99 -5.05 3.66
C ALA A 95 -1.02 -5.10 2.12
N ALA A 96 0.04 -4.63 1.45
CA ALA A 96 0.17 -4.73 0.00
C ALA A 96 0.25 -6.19 -0.46
N ARG A 97 1.00 -7.03 0.28
CA ARG A 97 1.13 -8.46 0.00
C ARG A 97 -0.22 -9.17 0.05
N CYS A 98 -0.99 -8.93 1.12
CA CYS A 98 -2.35 -9.45 1.25
C CYS A 98 -3.29 -8.93 0.16
N LEU A 99 -3.18 -7.65 -0.21
CA LEU A 99 -4.05 -7.00 -1.19
C LEU A 99 -3.87 -7.54 -2.61
N PHE A 100 -2.62 -7.81 -3.01
CA PHE A 100 -2.28 -8.27 -4.36
C PHE A 100 -2.01 -9.78 -4.45
N GLY A 101 -2.06 -10.51 -3.33
CA GLY A 101 -1.85 -11.96 -3.29
C GLY A 101 -0.41 -12.37 -3.67
N VAL A 102 0.57 -11.51 -3.43
CA VAL A 102 1.98 -11.79 -3.76
C VAL A 102 2.54 -12.81 -2.76
N LYS A 103 2.97 -13.98 -3.23
CA LYS A 103 3.58 -14.98 -2.36
C LYS A 103 5.02 -14.60 -2.01
N ASN A 104 5.44 -14.93 -0.79
CA ASN A 104 6.84 -14.86 -0.40
C ASN A 104 7.52 -16.20 -0.78
N PRO A 105 8.47 -16.22 -1.72
CA PRO A 105 9.19 -17.44 -2.06
C PRO A 105 10.13 -17.91 -0.94
N ASP A 106 10.52 -17.00 -0.02
CA ASP A 106 11.35 -17.31 1.14
C ASP A 106 10.54 -17.80 2.35
N ASP A 107 9.21 -17.71 2.29
CA ASP A 107 8.36 -18.49 3.18
C ASP A 107 8.43 -19.93 2.69
N VAL A 108 9.49 -20.62 3.12
CA VAL A 108 9.52 -22.07 3.16
C VAL A 108 8.45 -22.44 4.18
N GLN A 109 7.21 -22.53 3.70
CA GLN A 109 6.13 -23.17 4.41
C GLN A 109 6.63 -24.59 4.65
N LEU A 110 7.18 -24.81 5.85
CA LEU A 110 7.51 -26.14 6.33
C LEU A 110 6.24 -26.96 6.12
N ASP A 111 6.33 -27.97 5.26
CA ASP A 111 5.33 -29.02 5.20
C ASP A 111 5.13 -29.48 6.65
N LEU A 112 3.96 -29.14 7.22
CA LEU A 112 3.51 -29.77 8.44
C LEU A 112 3.28 -31.24 8.04
N PHE A 113 4.28 -32.07 8.32
CA PHE A 113 4.16 -33.52 8.35
C PHE A 113 3.00 -33.94 9.26
#